data_AF-A0A257HQG0-F1
#
_entry.id   AF-A0A257HQG0-F1
#
_cell.length_a   1.000
_cell.length_b   1.000
_cell.length_c   1.000
_cell.angle_alpha   90.00
_cell.angle_beta   90.00
_cell.angle_gamma   90.00
#
_symmetry.space_group_name_H-M   'P 1'
#
loop_
_entity.id
_entity.type
_entity.pdbx_description
1 polymer ?
#
loop_
_entity_poly.entity_id
_entity_poly.type
_entity_poly.pdbx_seq_one_letter_code
_entity_poly.pdbx_strand_id
1 'polypeptide(L)'
;MSIDNAVVADIKSTRHNGHLTLAVHVHAGRSRALTWRLRAEVESRGGRSTTQQAGLTNGLQTAPVCTTQFNDDVVGMVELEVSEDNIQLAHLRLPLTG
;
A
#
# COMPACT_ATOMS: atom_id res chain seq x y z
N MET A 1 24.15 -3.46 -6.26
CA MET A 1 22.85 -3.77 -6.88
C MET A 1 22.63 -2.79 -8.02
N SER A 2 22.31 -3.24 -9.23
CA SER A 2 21.93 -2.30 -10.30
C SER A 2 20.59 -1.66 -9.95
N ILE A 3 20.46 -0.36 -10.18
CA ILE A 3 19.22 0.42 -10.00
C ILE A 3 18.08 -0.18 -10.86
N ASP A 4 18.42 -0.87 -11.95
CA ASP A 4 17.47 -1.49 -12.87
C ASP A 4 16.57 -2.55 -12.21
N ASN A 5 17.01 -3.13 -11.08
CA ASN A 5 16.26 -4.14 -10.33
C ASN A 5 15.64 -3.62 -9.03
N ALA A 6 15.78 -2.32 -8.73
CA ALA A 6 15.14 -1.75 -7.55
C ALA A 6 13.61 -1.71 -7.74
N VAL A 7 12.89 -2.22 -6.75
CA VAL A 7 11.45 -2.04 -6.57
C VAL A 7 11.23 -1.28 -5.28
N VAL A 8 10.45 -0.20 -5.36
CA VAL A 8 10.08 0.65 -4.24
C VAL A 8 8.57 0.56 -4.05
N ALA A 9 8.16 0.30 -2.83
CA ALA A 9 6.77 0.29 -2.42
C ALA A 9 6.57 1.37 -1.35
N ASP A 10 5.53 2.19 -1.50
CA ASP A 10 5.26 3.32 -0.61
C ASP A 10 3.76 3.45 -0.34
N ILE A 11 3.41 3.95 0.84
CA ILE A 11 2.05 4.28 1.23
C ILE A 11 2.05 5.72 1.73
N LYS A 12 1.44 6.62 0.94
CA LYS A 12 1.24 8.00 1.36
C LYS A 12 -0.07 8.10 2.11
N SER A 13 -0.02 8.55 3.36
CA SER A 13 -1.19 8.81 4.18
C SER A 13 -1.52 10.30 4.16
N THR A 14 -2.82 10.63 4.11
CA THR A 14 -3.29 12.01 4.23
C THR A 14 -4.57 12.03 5.03
N ARG A 15 -4.64 12.91 6.04
CA ARG A 15 -5.83 13.12 6.85
C ARG A 15 -6.47 14.45 6.45
N HIS A 16 -7.72 14.40 6.00
CA HIS A 16 -8.45 15.59 5.58
C HIS A 16 -9.96 15.36 5.67
N ASN A 17 -10.70 16.35 6.17
CA ASN A 17 -12.17 16.31 6.28
C ASN A 17 -12.74 15.05 6.97
N GLY A 18 -12.14 14.59 8.08
CA GLY A 18 -12.65 13.41 8.81
C GLY A 18 -12.26 12.06 8.19
N HIS A 19 -11.42 12.06 7.15
CA HIS A 19 -11.00 10.85 6.45
C HIS A 19 -9.48 10.68 6.45
N LEU A 20 -9.03 9.45 6.67
CA LEU A 20 -7.68 8.98 6.37
C LEU A 20 -7.68 8.36 4.97
N THR A 21 -6.94 8.94 4.04
CA THR A 21 -6.69 8.36 2.71
C THR A 21 -5.32 7.73 2.68
N LEU A 22 -5.22 6.47 2.24
CA LEU A 22 -3.97 5.78 1.94
C LEU A 22 -3.83 5.63 0.43
N ALA A 23 -2.76 6.20 -0.13
CA ALA A 23 -2.41 6.09 -1.55
C ALA A 23 -1.18 5.20 -1.72
N VAL A 24 -1.38 4.02 -2.31
CA VAL A 24 -0.36 3.00 -2.50
C VAL A 24 0.39 3.23 -3.79
N HIS A 25 1.70 3.28 -3.73
CA HIS A 25 2.58 3.45 -4.88
C HIS A 25 3.54 2.27 -4.99
N VAL A 26 3.75 1.81 -6.23
CA VAL A 26 4.71 0.76 -6.55
C VAL A 26 5.50 1.20 -7.77
N HIS A 27 6.81 1.34 -7.61
CA HIS A 27 7.71 1.81 -8.64
C HIS A 27 8.85 0.81 -8.86
N ALA A 28 9.22 0.61 -10.12
CA ALA A 28 10.35 -0.21 -10.52
C ALA A 28 11.27 0.58 -11.45
N GLY A 29 12.57 0.31 -11.41
CA GLY A 29 13.55 0.94 -12.31
C GLY A 29 13.32 0.66 -13.80
N ARG A 30 12.53 -0.38 -14.15
CA ARG A 30 12.14 -0.75 -15.51
C ARG A 30 10.76 -1.43 -15.51
N SER A 31 10.09 -1.43 -16.66
CA SER A 31 8.81 -2.12 -16.85
C SER A 31 8.95 -3.62 -16.55
N ARG A 32 8.12 -4.13 -15.64
CA ARG A 32 8.07 -5.55 -15.28
C ARG A 32 6.73 -5.91 -14.64
N ALA A 33 6.28 -7.14 -14.79
CA ALA A 33 5.00 -7.57 -14.24
C ALA A 33 5.11 -7.79 -12.73
N LEU A 34 4.53 -6.89 -11.95
CA LEU A 34 4.51 -6.95 -10.49
C LEU A 34 3.09 -7.25 -10.00
N THR A 35 3.00 -8.08 -8.97
CA THR A 35 1.80 -8.25 -8.15
C THR A 35 1.97 -7.46 -6.88
N TRP A 36 0.94 -6.73 -6.46
CA TRP A 36 0.92 -6.05 -5.16
C TRP A 36 -0.28 -6.51 -4.33
N ARG A 37 -0.14 -6.46 -3.01
CA ARG A 37 -1.20 -6.77 -2.04
C ARG A 37 -1.14 -5.78 -0.89
N LEU A 38 -2.25 -5.08 -0.66
CA LEU A 38 -2.48 -4.23 0.50
C LEU A 38 -3.39 -4.96 1.48
N ARG A 39 -3.03 -4.97 2.77
CA ARG A 39 -3.88 -5.38 3.88
C ARG A 39 -3.90 -4.29 4.93
N ALA A 40 -5.08 -3.86 5.34
CA ALA A 40 -5.25 -2.94 6.44
C ALA A 40 -6.16 -3.58 7.50
N GLU A 41 -5.69 -3.58 8.74
CA GLU A 41 -6.47 -3.97 9.92
C GLU A 41 -6.63 -2.75 10.79
N VAL A 42 -7.87 -2.31 10.97
CA VAL A 42 -8.19 -1.06 11.64
C VAL A 42 -9.22 -1.26 12.74
N GLU A 43 -9.10 -0.47 13.79
CA GLU A 43 -10.01 -0.39 14.91
C GLU A 43 -10.41 1.07 15.12
N SER A 44 -11.68 1.30 15.40
CA SER A 44 -12.22 2.58 15.87
C SER A 44 -13.22 2.32 16.99
N ARG A 45 -13.85 3.39 17.50
CA ARG A 45 -14.95 3.25 18.48
C ARG A 45 -16.13 2.43 17.95
N GLY A 46 -16.30 2.38 16.62
CA GLY A 46 -17.37 1.64 15.96
C GLY A 46 -17.08 0.14 15.79
N GLY A 47 -15.85 -0.30 16.03
CA GLY A 47 -15.46 -1.71 15.92
C GLY A 47 -14.18 -1.92 15.10
N ARG A 48 -13.96 -3.17 14.68
CA ARG A 48 -12.80 -3.61 13.89
C ARG A 48 -13.20 -3.88 12.45
N SER A 49 -12.30 -3.53 11.53
CA SER A 49 -12.45 -3.83 10.11
C SER A 49 -11.13 -4.34 9.54
N THR A 50 -11.23 -5.17 8.51
CA THR A 50 -10.09 -5.62 7.72
C THR A 50 -10.38 -5.39 6.24
N THR A 51 -9.46 -4.74 5.55
CA THR A 51 -9.53 -4.50 4.11
C THR A 51 -8.35 -5.15 3.43
N GLN A 52 -8.59 -5.89 2.35
CA GLN A 52 -7.56 -6.48 1.52
C GLN A 52 -7.80 -6.11 0.07
N GLN A 53 -6.75 -5.65 -0.61
CA GLN A 53 -6.78 -5.30 -2.03
C GLN A 53 -5.52 -5.85 -2.68
N ALA A 54 -5.63 -6.26 -3.94
CA ALA A 54 -4.49 -6.75 -4.70
C ALA A 54 -4.67 -6.42 -6.17
N GLY A 55 -3.56 -6.38 -6.91
CA GLY A 55 -3.59 -6.09 -8.33
C GLY A 55 -2.25 -6.31 -9.02
N LEU A 56 -2.25 -6.01 -10.31
CA LEU A 56 -1.06 -6.07 -11.17
C LEU A 56 -0.63 -4.66 -11.55
N THR A 57 0.68 -4.44 -11.68
CA THR A 57 1.27 -3.19 -12.17
C THR A 57 2.52 -3.50 -12.99
N ASN A 58 2.87 -2.62 -13.92
CA ASN A 58 4.14 -2.70 -14.64
C ASN A 58 5.30 -1.98 -13.91
N GLY A 59 5.01 -1.37 -12.75
CA GLY A 59 5.98 -0.62 -11.94
C GLY A 59 6.38 0.75 -12.48
N LEU A 60 5.80 1.21 -13.61
CA LEU A 60 6.12 2.51 -14.22
C LEU A 60 5.01 3.57 -14.03
N GLN A 61 4.01 3.26 -13.22
CA GLN A 61 2.88 4.16 -12.98
C GLN A 61 3.33 5.38 -12.17
N THR A 62 2.81 6.55 -12.51
CA THR A 62 3.00 7.78 -11.72
C THR A 62 1.85 8.02 -10.73
N ALA A 63 0.69 7.42 -10.99
CA ALA A 63 -0.47 7.43 -10.10
C ALA A 63 -0.39 6.28 -9.09
N PRO A 64 -1.14 6.38 -7.97
CA PRO A 64 -1.28 5.27 -7.03
C PRO A 64 -1.86 4.03 -7.74
N VAL A 65 -1.34 2.85 -7.41
CA VAL A 65 -1.94 1.56 -7.85
C VAL A 65 -3.26 1.28 -7.15
N CYS A 66 -3.47 1.90 -5.98
CA CYS A 66 -4.67 1.78 -5.18
C CYS A 66 -4.82 2.98 -4.23
N THR A 67 -6.06 3.39 -4.00
CA THR A 67 -6.43 4.33 -2.94
C THR A 67 -7.49 3.69 -2.06
N THR A 68 -7.28 3.73 -0.74
CA THR A 68 -8.25 3.25 0.25
C THR A 68 -8.54 4.37 1.25
N GLN A 69 -9.77 4.43 1.75
CA GLN A 69 -10.20 5.46 2.69
C GLN A 69 -10.78 4.83 3.96
N PHE A 70 -10.42 5.42 5.08
CA PHE A 70 -10.95 5.12 6.40
C PHE A 70 -11.45 6.41 7.06
N ASN A 71 -12.19 6.27 8.17
CA ASN A 71 -12.40 7.40 9.07
C ASN A 71 -11.07 7.84 9.67
N ASP A 72 -10.95 9.10 10.05
CA ASP A 72 -9.70 9.60 10.62
C ASP A 72 -9.43 9.07 12.03
N ASP A 73 -10.44 8.66 12.78
CA ASP A 73 -10.27 8.13 14.14
C ASP A 73 -9.70 6.70 14.22
N VAL A 74 -9.41 6.06 13.07
CA VAL A 74 -8.91 4.68 13.05
C VAL A 74 -7.47 4.57 13.52
N VAL A 75 -7.20 3.54 14.32
CA VAL A 75 -5.87 3.04 14.67
C VAL A 75 -5.70 1.63 14.12
N GLY A 76 -4.46 1.21 13.86
CA GLY A 76 -4.24 -0.16 13.38
C GLY A 76 -2.98 -0.28 12.56
N MET A 77 -2.95 -1.25 11.64
CA MET A 77 -1.78 -1.59 10.84
C MET A 77 -2.13 -1.70 9.36
N VAL A 78 -1.25 -1.17 8.52
CA VAL A 78 -1.29 -1.39 7.07
C VAL A 78 -0.02 -2.10 6.61
N GLU A 79 -0.20 -3.09 5.76
CA GLU A 79 0.82 -3.94 5.17
C GLU A 79 0.69 -3.88 3.66
N LEU A 80 1.82 -3.69 2.96
CA LEU A 80 1.93 -3.70 1.52
C LEU A 80 3.05 -4.67 1.12
N GLU A 81 2.69 -5.68 0.35
CA GLU A 81 3.60 -6.64 -0.24
C GLU A 81 3.66 -6.43 -1.76
N VAL A 82 4.85 -6.51 -2.33
CA VAL A 82 5.06 -6.51 -3.79
C VAL A 82 5.90 -7.71 -4.16
N SER A 83 5.46 -8.46 -5.16
CA SER A 83 6.10 -9.68 -5.65
C SER A 83 6.17 -9.77 -7.18
N GLU A 84 7.11 -10.55 -7.67
CA GLU A 84 7.30 -10.93 -9.08
C GLU A 84 7.42 -12.45 -9.12
N ASP A 85 6.58 -13.14 -9.87
CA ASP A 85 6.57 -14.62 -9.96
C ASP A 85 6.56 -15.34 -8.60
N ASN A 86 5.79 -14.81 -7.64
CA ASN A 86 5.71 -15.25 -6.23
C ASN A 86 6.97 -15.00 -5.37
N ILE A 87 7.98 -14.31 -5.89
CA ILE A 87 9.14 -13.84 -5.13
C ILE A 87 8.82 -12.48 -4.54
N GLN A 88 8.83 -12.35 -3.21
CA GLN A 88 8.64 -11.06 -2.54
C GLN A 88 9.82 -10.14 -2.81
N LEU A 89 9.55 -8.96 -3.38
CA LEU A 89 10.55 -7.94 -3.71
C LEU A 89 10.55 -6.79 -2.70
N ALA A 90 9.37 -6.44 -2.18
CA ALA A 90 9.23 -5.41 -1.15
C ALA A 90 8.13 -5.77 -0.17
N HIS A 91 8.32 -5.37 1.10
CA HIS A 91 7.31 -5.48 2.14
C HIS A 91 7.41 -4.24 3.04
N LEU A 92 6.31 -3.53 3.17
CA LEU A 92 6.17 -2.33 3.97
C LEU A 92 5.05 -2.54 4.99
N ARG A 93 5.32 -2.21 6.25
CA ARG A 93 4.37 -2.30 7.35
C ARG A 93 4.39 -1.01 8.15
N LEU A 94 3.25 -0.34 8.27
CA LEU A 94 3.15 0.98 8.89
C LEU A 94 2.00 1.04 9.90
N PRO A 95 2.22 1.62 11.09
CA PRO A 95 1.15 1.91 12.02
C PRO A 95 0.26 3.04 11.48
N LEU A 96 -1.05 2.87 11.68
CA LEU A 96 -2.03 3.94 11.56
C LEU A 96 -2.30 4.50 12.95
N THR A 97 -2.02 5.78 13.14
CA THR A 97 -2.27 6.50 14.40
C THR A 97 -3.36 7.53 14.16
N GLY A 98 -4.46 7.42 14.91
CA GLY A 98 -5.58 8.38 14.93
C GLY A 98 -5.18 9.73 15.50
#